data_AF-A0A4C1YID9-F1
#
_entry.id   AF-A0A4C1YID9-F1
#
_cell.length_a   1.000
_cell.length_b   1.000
_cell.length_c   1.000
_cell.angle_alpha   90.00
_cell.angle_beta   90.00
_cell.angle_gamma   90.00
#
_symmetry.space_group_name_H-M   'P 1'
#
loop_
_entity.id
_entity.type
_entity.pdbx_description
1 polymer ?
#
loop_
_entity_poly.entity_id
_entity_poly.type
_entity_poly.pdbx_seq_one_letter_code
_entity_poly.pdbx_strand_id
1 'polypeptide(L)'
;MVALQRAIRRVKNGKDGLVNIFSDFKSSLEVLTGPRTYHPLAHEPRRDVSEIVAEGRAVRLFWVRAYAGLAGNERADELTRRVALTKKMAADYDKFPLSYAKKVIRAANLEEWQERYAEGSTGEITKCFFPRVEQAYRVLRKIEMTSQIALTLTGHGGFAQYLHRFKLKDSPYCACVIPLGSRTCCTFSRNVQFSCGSVWR
;
A
#
# COMPACT_ATOMS: atom_id res chain seq x y z
N MET A 1 -11.92 11.85 -19.14
CA MET A 1 -13.01 12.21 -18.20
C MET A 1 -13.22 13.73 -18.04
N VAL A 2 -12.24 14.52 -17.58
CA VAL A 2 -12.45 15.98 -17.33
C VAL A 2 -12.91 16.74 -18.58
N ALA A 3 -12.33 16.47 -19.75
CA ALA A 3 -12.77 17.07 -21.01
C ALA A 3 -14.24 16.75 -21.34
N LEU A 4 -14.66 15.51 -21.08
CA LEU A 4 -16.03 15.05 -21.31
C LEU A 4 -17.02 15.69 -20.34
N GLN A 5 -16.64 15.86 -19.07
CA GLN A 5 -17.42 16.60 -18.09
C GLN A 5 -17.59 18.08 -18.49
N ARG A 6 -16.53 18.73 -18.99
CA ARG A 6 -16.63 20.12 -19.49
C ARG A 6 -17.52 20.21 -20.73
N ALA A 7 -17.44 19.25 -21.65
CA ALA A 7 -18.32 19.18 -22.82
C ALA A 7 -19.79 19.04 -22.41
N ILE A 8 -20.11 18.09 -21.51
CA ILE A 8 -21.47 17.89 -21.00
C ILE A 8 -22.00 19.14 -20.28
N ARG A 9 -21.17 19.79 -19.46
CA ARG A 9 -21.54 21.05 -18.79
C ARG A 9 -21.84 22.17 -19.78
N ARG A 10 -21.14 22.22 -20.91
CA ARG A 10 -21.43 23.17 -21.99
C ARG A 10 -22.76 22.86 -22.69
N VAL A 11 -23.09 21.59 -22.88
CA VAL A 11 -24.40 21.16 -23.40
C VAL A 11 -25.52 21.54 -22.45
N LYS A 12 -25.33 21.30 -21.15
CA LYS A 12 -26.29 21.68 -20.11
C LYS A 12 -26.67 23.16 -20.17
N ASN A 13 -25.66 24.02 -20.30
CA ASN A 13 -25.85 25.48 -20.40
C ASN A 13 -26.36 25.95 -21.79
N GLY A 14 -26.36 25.07 -22.79
CA GLY A 14 -26.89 25.34 -24.12
C GLY A 14 -28.41 25.16 -24.19
N LYS A 15 -28.98 25.41 -25.38
CA LYS A 15 -30.42 25.24 -25.66
C LYS A 15 -30.72 24.17 -26.72
N ASP A 16 -29.68 23.49 -27.20
CA ASP A 16 -29.82 22.50 -28.27
C ASP A 16 -30.62 21.28 -27.77
N GLY A 17 -31.63 20.88 -28.54
CA GLY A 17 -32.50 19.76 -28.20
C GLY A 17 -31.81 18.39 -28.34
N LEU A 18 -30.84 18.27 -29.25
CA LEU A 18 -30.06 17.05 -29.46
C LEU A 18 -28.59 17.40 -29.67
N VAL A 19 -27.70 16.82 -28.86
CA VAL A 19 -26.24 16.98 -29.02
C VAL A 19 -25.55 15.62 -29.13
N ASN A 20 -24.69 15.50 -30.14
CA ASN A 20 -23.83 14.35 -30.35
C ASN A 20 -22.41 14.67 -29.86
N ILE A 21 -21.92 13.93 -28.89
CA ILE A 21 -20.56 14.07 -28.36
C ILE A 21 -19.73 12.88 -28.82
N PHE A 22 -18.63 13.16 -29.53
CA PHE A 22 -17.69 12.17 -30.00
C PHE A 22 -16.46 12.14 -29.09
N SER A 23 -16.07 10.97 -28.61
CA SER A 23 -14.85 10.81 -27.79
C SER A 23 -14.13 9.51 -28.11
N ASP A 24 -12.82 9.55 -28.10
CA ASP A 24 -11.93 8.41 -28.31
C ASP A 24 -11.65 7.59 -27.04
N PHE A 25 -11.93 8.15 -25.87
CA PHE A 25 -11.76 7.50 -24.57
C PHE A 25 -12.91 6.53 -24.24
N LYS A 26 -12.86 5.33 -24.82
CA LYS A 26 -13.84 4.25 -24.61
C LYS A 26 -14.16 4.00 -23.13
N SER A 27 -13.16 3.89 -22.26
CA SER A 27 -13.34 3.66 -20.83
C SER A 27 -14.11 4.78 -20.13
N SER A 28 -13.94 6.04 -20.56
CA SER A 28 -14.70 7.17 -20.01
C SER A 28 -16.17 7.10 -20.43
N LEU A 29 -16.46 6.66 -21.66
CA LEU A 29 -17.82 6.48 -22.16
C LEU A 29 -18.55 5.32 -21.48
N GLU A 30 -17.87 4.19 -21.29
CA GLU A 30 -18.41 3.04 -20.53
C GLU A 30 -18.72 3.43 -19.08
N VAL A 31 -17.82 4.20 -18.45
CA VAL A 31 -18.03 4.78 -17.12
C VAL A 31 -19.17 5.79 -17.11
N LEU A 32 -19.58 6.42 -18.22
CA LEU A 32 -20.78 7.27 -18.22
C LEU A 32 -22.06 6.50 -18.49
N THR A 33 -22.00 5.43 -19.28
CA THR A 33 -23.17 4.65 -19.72
C THR A 33 -23.53 3.47 -18.82
N GLY A 34 -22.60 2.98 -17.99
CA GLY A 34 -22.85 1.83 -17.12
C GLY A 34 -23.90 2.06 -16.01
N PRO A 35 -24.58 1.02 -15.49
CA PRO A 35 -25.63 1.20 -14.49
C PRO A 35 -25.11 1.66 -13.10
N ARG A 36 -23.84 1.38 -12.75
CA ARG A 36 -23.25 1.75 -11.44
C ARG A 36 -21.93 2.49 -11.60
N THR A 37 -21.96 3.79 -11.27
CA THR A 37 -20.89 4.79 -11.05
C THR A 37 -20.42 4.99 -9.61
N TYR A 38 -19.27 4.45 -9.17
CA TYR A 38 -18.63 4.89 -7.92
C TYR A 38 -17.47 5.86 -8.14
N HIS A 39 -17.07 6.10 -9.39
CA HIS A 39 -15.98 7.02 -9.67
C HIS A 39 -16.43 8.47 -9.46
N PRO A 40 -15.78 9.27 -8.58
CA PRO A 40 -16.22 10.64 -8.27
C PRO A 40 -16.33 11.54 -9.51
N LEU A 41 -15.38 11.43 -10.44
CA LEU A 41 -15.40 12.18 -11.71
C LEU A 41 -16.55 11.81 -12.66
N ALA A 42 -17.20 10.66 -12.46
CA ALA A 42 -18.33 10.24 -13.29
C ALA A 42 -19.68 10.68 -12.73
N HIS A 43 -19.73 11.03 -11.43
CA HIS A 43 -20.96 11.40 -10.74
C HIS A 43 -21.53 12.72 -11.25
N GLU A 44 -20.69 13.77 -11.32
CA GLU A 44 -21.12 15.07 -11.85
C GLU A 44 -21.60 15.02 -13.31
N PRO A 45 -20.84 14.49 -14.29
CA PRO A 45 -21.29 14.44 -15.68
C PRO A 45 -22.55 13.58 -15.86
N ARG A 46 -22.75 12.52 -15.06
CA ARG A 46 -24.00 11.75 -15.10
C ARG A 46 -25.19 12.55 -14.60
N ARG A 47 -25.03 13.24 -13.48
CA ARG A 47 -26.08 14.11 -12.95
C ARG A 47 -26.46 15.17 -13.99
N ASP A 48 -25.47 15.80 -14.61
CA ASP A 48 -25.70 16.79 -15.67
C ASP A 48 -26.42 16.17 -16.88
N VAL A 49 -26.08 14.96 -17.32
CA VAL A 49 -26.82 14.25 -18.39
C VAL A 49 -28.26 13.93 -17.98
N SER A 50 -28.49 13.45 -16.76
CA SER A 50 -29.85 13.16 -16.26
C SER A 50 -30.72 14.41 -16.20
N GLU A 51 -30.16 15.56 -15.79
CA GLU A 51 -30.86 16.84 -15.80
C GLU A 51 -31.21 17.29 -17.23
N ILE A 52 -30.28 17.17 -18.18
CA ILE A 52 -30.54 17.47 -19.60
C ILE A 52 -31.69 16.61 -20.15
N VAL A 53 -31.71 15.32 -19.82
CA VAL A 53 -32.78 14.39 -20.24
C VAL A 53 -34.12 14.73 -19.58
N ALA A 54 -34.11 15.14 -18.30
CA ALA A 54 -35.32 15.57 -17.59
C ALA A 54 -35.96 16.83 -18.21
N GLU A 55 -35.15 17.68 -18.85
CA GLU A 55 -35.62 18.85 -19.62
C GLU A 55 -36.13 18.48 -21.03
N GLY A 56 -36.18 17.20 -21.40
CA GLY A 56 -36.63 16.73 -22.71
C GLY A 56 -35.58 16.85 -23.82
N ARG A 57 -34.31 17.10 -23.47
CA ARG A 57 -33.20 17.17 -24.41
C ARG A 57 -32.45 15.84 -24.47
N ALA A 58 -31.73 15.59 -25.56
CA ALA A 58 -31.02 14.34 -25.79
C ALA A 58 -29.51 14.55 -25.95
N VAL A 59 -28.72 13.75 -25.25
CA VAL A 59 -27.26 13.68 -25.41
C VAL A 59 -26.89 12.28 -25.90
N ARG A 60 -26.27 12.19 -27.07
CA ARG A 60 -25.77 10.93 -27.63
C ARG A 60 -24.25 10.91 -27.53
N LEU A 61 -23.72 9.86 -26.94
CA LEU A 61 -22.29 9.66 -26.81
C LEU A 61 -21.83 8.63 -27.84
N PHE A 62 -20.85 9.01 -28.67
CA PHE A 62 -20.26 8.16 -29.69
C PHE A 62 -18.80 7.89 -29.36
N TRP A 63 -18.42 6.62 -29.39
CA TRP A 63 -17.02 6.24 -29.40
C TRP A 63 -16.44 6.38 -30.81
N VAL A 64 -15.33 7.07 -30.93
CA VAL A 64 -14.55 7.17 -32.17
C VAL A 64 -13.17 6.58 -31.97
N ARG A 65 -12.58 6.01 -33.02
CA ARG A 65 -11.19 5.55 -32.93
C ARG A 65 -10.25 6.77 -32.97
N ALA A 66 -9.25 6.80 -32.11
CA ALA A 66 -8.19 7.81 -32.18
C ALA A 66 -7.47 7.71 -33.53
N TYR A 67 -7.06 8.85 -34.10
CA TYR A 67 -6.38 8.94 -35.40
C TYR A 67 -7.18 8.40 -36.60
N ALA A 68 -8.52 8.43 -36.53
CA ALA A 68 -9.38 7.99 -37.62
C ALA A 68 -9.57 9.03 -38.75
N GLY A 69 -8.76 10.11 -38.80
CA GLY A 69 -8.93 11.18 -39.80
C GLY A 69 -10.05 12.17 -39.49
N LEU A 70 -10.63 12.12 -38.29
CA LEU A 70 -11.67 13.06 -37.87
C LEU A 70 -11.02 14.38 -37.44
N ALA A 71 -11.10 15.39 -38.29
CA ALA A 71 -10.47 16.70 -38.07
C ALA A 71 -10.78 17.32 -36.69
N GLY A 72 -11.98 17.12 -36.16
CA GLY A 72 -12.36 17.59 -34.82
C GLY A 72 -11.63 16.87 -33.68
N ASN A 73 -11.44 15.56 -33.78
CA ASN A 73 -10.72 14.77 -32.78
C ASN A 73 -9.22 15.09 -32.82
N GLU A 74 -8.66 15.15 -34.02
CA GLU A 74 -7.24 15.47 -34.22
C GLU A 74 -6.89 16.87 -33.71
N ARG A 75 -7.76 17.86 -33.97
CA ARG A 75 -7.61 19.20 -33.41
C ARG A 75 -7.67 19.20 -31.88
N ALA A 76 -8.56 18.41 -31.28
CA ALA A 76 -8.63 18.28 -29.83
C ALA A 76 -7.34 17.68 -29.24
N ASP A 77 -6.83 16.61 -29.85
CA ASP A 77 -5.58 15.96 -29.44
C ASP A 77 -4.36 16.88 -29.58
N GLU A 78 -4.30 17.64 -30.67
CA GLU A 78 -3.24 18.62 -30.93
C GLU A 78 -3.27 19.75 -29.88
N LEU A 79 -4.46 20.26 -29.54
CA LEU A 79 -4.62 21.25 -28.49
C LEU A 79 -4.19 20.69 -27.12
N THR A 80 -4.59 19.47 -26.79
CA THR A 80 -4.17 18.82 -25.54
C THR A 80 -2.65 18.63 -25.49
N ARG A 81 -2.02 18.18 -26.58
CA ARG A 81 -0.55 18.05 -26.68
C ARG A 81 0.14 19.40 -26.50
N ARG A 82 -0.33 20.45 -27.18
CA ARG A 82 0.23 21.80 -27.05
C ARG A 82 0.15 22.30 -25.61
N VAL A 83 -0.98 22.13 -24.93
CA VAL A 83 -1.15 22.55 -23.54
C VAL A 83 -0.24 21.74 -22.60
N ALA A 84 -0.14 20.43 -22.78
CA ALA A 84 0.71 19.56 -21.96
C ALA A 84 2.21 19.93 -22.06
N LEU A 85 2.66 20.40 -23.23
CA LEU A 85 4.05 20.80 -23.46
C LEU A 85 4.36 22.23 -23.01
N THR A 86 3.38 23.13 -23.03
CA THR A 86 3.61 24.57 -22.79
C THR A 86 3.22 25.05 -21.40
N LYS A 87 2.29 24.38 -20.71
CA LYS A 87 1.83 24.79 -19.38
C LYS A 87 2.11 23.71 -18.34
N LYS A 88 2.91 24.04 -17.32
CA LYS A 88 2.85 23.37 -16.01
C LYS A 88 1.54 23.78 -15.32
N MET A 89 0.44 23.13 -15.69
CA MET A 89 -0.83 23.28 -14.97
C MET A 89 -0.86 22.36 -13.75
N ALA A 90 -1.47 22.84 -12.66
CA ALA A 90 -1.84 21.99 -11.54
C ALA A 90 -2.81 20.90 -12.01
N ALA A 91 -2.76 19.72 -11.40
CA ALA A 91 -3.62 18.62 -11.78
C ALA A 91 -5.10 18.98 -11.56
N ASP A 92 -5.92 18.86 -12.61
CA ASP A 92 -7.38 19.05 -12.53
C ASP A 92 -8.06 17.99 -11.63
N TYR A 93 -7.32 16.93 -11.26
CA TYR A 93 -7.77 15.91 -10.31
C TYR A 93 -6.61 15.45 -9.44
N ASP A 94 -6.62 15.89 -8.18
CA ASP A 94 -5.57 15.60 -7.18
C ASP A 94 -5.99 14.50 -6.18
N LYS A 95 -7.07 13.76 -6.48
CA LYS A 95 -7.51 12.68 -5.60
C LYS A 95 -6.75 11.39 -5.92
N PHE A 96 -6.11 10.83 -4.91
CA PHE A 96 -5.47 9.52 -4.99
C PHE A 96 -6.40 8.40 -4.48
N PRO A 97 -6.22 7.15 -4.94
CA PRO A 97 -6.96 6.01 -4.41
C PRO A 97 -6.76 5.83 -2.91
N LEU A 98 -7.79 5.39 -2.19
CA LEU A 98 -7.68 5.08 -0.75
C LEU A 98 -6.62 4.00 -0.48
N SER A 99 -6.41 3.07 -1.41
CA SER A 99 -5.34 2.07 -1.33
C SER A 99 -3.96 2.70 -1.33
N TYR A 100 -3.75 3.76 -2.10
CA TYR A 100 -2.51 4.53 -2.10
C TYR A 100 -2.31 5.25 -0.76
N ALA A 101 -3.35 5.92 -0.25
CA ALA A 101 -3.36 6.54 1.08
C ALA A 101 -2.88 5.58 2.17
N LYS A 102 -3.54 4.41 2.22
CA LYS A 102 -3.27 3.36 3.20
C LYS A 102 -1.85 2.82 3.06
N LYS A 103 -1.35 2.68 1.83
CA LYS A 103 0.02 2.23 1.56
C LYS A 103 1.04 3.22 2.11
N VAL A 104 0.87 4.52 1.85
CA VAL A 104 1.78 5.57 2.31
C VAL A 104 1.80 5.63 3.85
N ILE A 105 0.63 5.67 4.48
CA ILE A 105 0.52 5.69 5.95
C ILE A 105 1.18 4.44 6.56
N ARG A 106 0.93 3.26 5.98
CA ARG A 106 1.54 2.02 6.46
C ARG A 106 3.06 2.03 6.34
N ALA A 107 3.61 2.62 5.28
CA ALA A 107 5.05 2.74 5.11
C ALA A 107 5.66 3.65 6.17
N ALA A 108 5.08 4.84 6.40
CA ALA A 108 5.53 5.77 7.43
C ALA A 108 5.47 5.15 8.84
N ASN A 109 4.36 4.50 9.19
CA ASN A 109 4.23 3.81 10.48
C ASN A 109 5.26 2.69 10.68
N LEU A 110 5.64 2.00 9.60
CA LEU A 110 6.61 0.91 9.66
C LEU A 110 8.04 1.44 9.83
N GLU A 111 8.36 2.57 9.22
CA GLU A 111 9.63 3.28 9.38
C GLU A 111 9.79 3.78 10.82
N GLU A 112 8.80 4.49 11.34
CA GLU A 112 8.80 4.95 12.73
C GLU A 112 8.88 3.78 13.73
N TRP A 113 8.18 2.67 13.45
CA TRP A 113 8.28 1.47 14.29
C TRP A 113 9.68 0.85 14.20
N GLN A 114 10.31 0.84 13.02
CA GLN A 114 11.66 0.33 12.85
C GLN A 114 12.70 1.15 13.62
N GLU A 115 12.59 2.47 13.63
CA GLU A 115 13.47 3.36 14.40
C GLU A 115 13.36 3.07 15.90
N ARG A 116 12.14 3.10 16.44
CA ARG A 116 11.88 2.78 17.86
C ARG A 116 12.35 1.37 18.24
N TYR A 117 12.19 0.42 17.31
CA TYR A 117 12.63 -0.95 17.50
C TYR A 117 14.15 -1.06 17.51
N ALA A 118 14.86 -0.30 16.67
CA ALA A 118 16.31 -0.29 16.66
C ALA A 118 16.87 0.34 17.96
N GLU A 119 16.35 1.49 18.37
CA GLU A 119 16.86 2.29 19.48
C GLU A 119 16.46 1.78 20.88
N GLY A 120 15.25 1.23 21.01
CA GLY A 120 14.73 0.83 22.32
C GLY A 120 15.41 -0.41 22.88
N SER A 121 15.79 -0.45 24.17
CA SER A 121 16.48 -1.60 24.79
C SER A 121 15.63 -2.85 25.01
N THR A 122 14.38 -2.87 24.53
CA THR A 122 13.43 -3.97 24.71
C THR A 122 13.47 -4.93 23.53
N GLY A 123 13.31 -6.23 23.81
CA GLY A 123 13.20 -7.25 22.76
C GLY A 123 14.53 -7.54 22.04
N GLU A 124 15.68 -7.31 22.69
CA GLU A 124 17.02 -7.59 22.14
C GLU A 124 17.13 -9.00 21.55
N ILE A 125 16.58 -10.00 22.24
CA ILE A 125 16.54 -11.36 21.73
C ILE A 125 15.72 -11.46 20.43
N THR A 126 14.56 -10.82 20.37
CA THR A 126 13.74 -10.78 19.17
C THR A 126 14.48 -10.08 18.02
N LYS A 127 15.21 -8.99 18.29
CA LYS A 127 15.97 -8.23 17.26
C LYS A 127 17.04 -9.06 16.59
N CYS A 128 17.66 -9.94 17.35
CA CYS A 128 18.66 -10.81 16.80
C CYS A 128 18.11 -11.84 15.79
N PHE A 129 16.86 -12.31 15.98
CA PHE A 129 16.17 -13.14 14.99
C PHE A 129 15.58 -12.31 13.84
N PHE A 130 15.06 -11.13 14.18
CA PHE A 130 14.36 -10.26 13.23
C PHE A 130 14.85 -8.80 13.37
N PRO A 131 15.99 -8.43 12.77
CA PRO A 131 16.51 -7.06 12.86
C PRO A 131 15.59 -6.04 12.17
N ARG A 132 14.80 -6.51 11.19
CA ARG A 132 13.80 -5.69 10.49
C ARG A 132 12.39 -6.04 10.93
N VAL A 133 11.65 -5.04 11.41
CA VAL A 133 10.26 -5.13 11.85
C VAL A 133 9.35 -5.65 10.74
N GLU A 134 9.59 -5.27 9.48
CA GLU A 134 8.79 -5.76 8.36
C GLU A 134 8.86 -7.29 8.22
N GLN A 135 10.07 -7.85 8.38
CA GLN A 135 10.29 -9.29 8.30
C GLN A 135 9.66 -9.99 9.50
N ALA A 136 9.86 -9.44 10.71
CA ALA A 136 9.22 -9.92 11.93
C ALA A 136 7.70 -10.01 11.74
N TYR A 137 7.07 -8.92 11.29
CA TYR A 137 5.62 -8.85 11.09
C TYR A 137 5.12 -9.87 10.05
N ARG A 138 5.84 -10.04 8.94
CA ARG A 138 5.46 -11.00 7.87
C ARG A 138 5.54 -12.45 8.33
N VAL A 139 6.54 -12.78 9.16
CA VAL A 139 6.79 -14.14 9.65
C VAL A 139 5.88 -14.46 10.83
N LEU A 140 5.90 -13.62 11.87
CA LEU A 140 5.15 -13.84 13.11
C LEU A 140 3.64 -13.86 12.90
N ARG A 141 3.11 -13.15 11.90
CA ARG A 141 1.68 -13.20 11.55
C ARG A 141 1.24 -14.57 11.00
N LYS A 142 2.16 -15.38 10.46
CA LYS A 142 1.87 -16.67 9.83
C LYS A 142 2.14 -17.86 10.75
N ILE A 143 2.82 -17.63 11.88
CA ILE A 143 3.16 -18.67 12.84
C ILE A 143 2.12 -18.67 13.94
N GLU A 144 1.65 -19.85 14.32
CA GLU A 144 0.85 -20.01 15.55
C GLU A 144 1.75 -19.83 16.77
N MET A 145 1.43 -18.85 17.61
CA MET A 145 2.25 -18.49 18.76
C MET A 145 2.06 -19.49 19.91
N THR A 146 2.93 -20.50 19.98
CA THR A 146 2.99 -21.40 21.14
C THR A 146 3.81 -20.79 22.28
N SER A 147 3.63 -21.29 23.50
CA SER A 147 4.41 -20.83 24.67
C SER A 147 5.92 -20.97 24.44
N GLN A 148 6.37 -22.08 23.86
CA GLN A 148 7.79 -22.32 23.58
C GLN A 148 8.38 -21.31 22.59
N ILE A 149 7.63 -20.97 21.54
CA ILE A 149 8.04 -19.97 20.54
C ILE A 149 8.11 -18.59 21.21
N ALA A 150 7.10 -18.23 22.01
CA ALA A 150 7.09 -16.95 22.74
C ALA A 150 8.27 -16.82 23.71
N LEU A 151 8.54 -17.87 24.51
CA LEU A 151 9.70 -17.91 25.41
C LEU A 151 11.02 -17.75 24.63
N THR A 152 11.17 -18.48 23.52
CA THR A 152 12.38 -18.45 22.69
C THR A 152 12.62 -17.08 22.07
N LEU A 153 11.60 -16.46 21.49
CA LEU A 153 11.73 -15.18 20.79
C LEU A 153 11.90 -13.99 21.72
N THR A 154 11.36 -14.06 22.93
CA THR A 154 11.47 -12.98 23.91
C THR A 154 12.69 -13.18 24.83
N GLY A 155 13.19 -14.41 24.95
CA GLY A 155 14.19 -14.79 25.95
C GLY A 155 13.65 -14.78 27.39
N HIS A 156 12.34 -14.68 27.55
CA HIS A 156 11.68 -14.76 28.86
C HIS A 156 11.43 -16.22 29.24
N GLY A 157 11.57 -16.55 30.53
CA GLY A 157 11.21 -17.85 31.10
C GLY A 157 12.37 -18.60 31.74
N GLY A 158 12.39 -19.93 31.64
CA GLY A 158 13.33 -20.80 32.39
C GLY A 158 14.81 -20.70 31.98
N PHE A 159 15.20 -19.76 31.12
CA PHE A 159 16.58 -19.57 30.70
C PHE A 159 17.44 -19.07 31.87
N ALA A 160 18.63 -19.65 32.06
CA ALA A 160 19.53 -19.30 33.17
C ALA A 160 19.84 -17.80 33.21
N GLN A 161 20.03 -17.17 32.04
CA GLN A 161 20.28 -15.73 31.94
C GLN A 161 19.08 -14.89 32.44
N TYR A 162 17.85 -15.33 32.16
CA TYR A 162 16.64 -14.67 32.65
C TYR A 162 16.47 -14.87 34.16
N LEU A 163 16.58 -16.10 34.64
CA LEU A 163 16.45 -16.43 36.07
C LEU A 163 17.52 -15.74 36.94
N HIS A 164 18.76 -15.66 36.45
CA HIS A 164 19.84 -14.92 37.10
C HIS A 164 19.53 -13.42 37.24
N ARG A 165 18.93 -12.79 36.21
CA ARG A 165 18.50 -11.38 36.29
C ARG A 165 17.49 -11.14 37.42
N PHE A 166 16.65 -12.13 37.72
CA PHE A 166 15.70 -12.10 38.84
C PHE A 166 16.25 -12.65 40.16
N LYS A 167 17.56 -12.94 40.23
CA LYS A 167 18.23 -13.51 41.42
C LYS A 167 17.64 -14.86 41.86
N LEU A 168 17.08 -15.62 40.93
CA LEU A 168 16.58 -16.98 41.16
C LEU A 168 17.63 -18.06 40.88
N LYS A 169 18.78 -17.66 40.31
CA LYS A 169 19.92 -18.53 40.02
C LYS A 169 21.23 -17.76 40.19
N ASP A 170 22.26 -18.41 40.71
CA ASP A 170 23.55 -17.77 41.03
C ASP A 170 24.43 -17.49 39.81
N SER A 171 24.17 -18.16 38.67
CA SER A 171 24.93 -18.00 37.44
C SER A 171 24.02 -17.81 36.23
N PRO A 172 24.34 -16.88 35.30
CA PRO A 172 23.59 -16.67 34.07
C PRO A 172 23.81 -17.80 33.05
N TYR A 173 24.76 -18.70 33.30
CA TYR A 173 25.12 -19.77 32.39
C TYR A 173 24.34 -21.07 32.71
N CYS A 174 24.03 -21.84 31.67
CA CYS A 174 23.47 -23.18 31.83
C CYS A 174 24.59 -24.18 32.16
N ALA A 175 24.32 -25.12 33.07
CA ALA A 175 25.23 -26.24 33.31
C ALA A 175 25.13 -27.19 32.11
N CYS A 176 26.13 -27.14 31.25
CA CYS A 176 26.25 -28.07 30.13
C CYS A 176 26.70 -29.42 30.68
N VAL A 177 25.77 -30.36 30.84
CA VAL A 177 26.16 -31.76 31.05
C VAL A 177 26.57 -32.28 29.68
N ILE A 178 27.87 -32.29 29.40
CA ILE A 178 28.42 -32.87 28.17
C ILE A 178 28.39 -34.40 28.36
N PRO A 179 27.55 -35.16 27.62
CA PRO A 179 27.72 -36.61 27.54
C PRO A 179 29.09 -36.88 26.91
N LEU A 180 29.87 -37.79 27.49
CA LEU A 180 31.15 -38.26 26.96
C LEU A 180 31.00 -38.66 25.49
N GLY A 181 31.27 -37.74 24.55
CA GLY A 181 31.17 -37.99 23.10
C GLY A 181 30.66 -36.84 22.24
N SER A 182 29.91 -35.87 22.75
CA SER A 182 29.39 -34.75 21.92
C SER A 182 30.07 -33.41 22.25
N ARG A 183 30.76 -32.80 21.28
CA ARG A 183 31.52 -31.53 21.43
C ARG A 183 30.67 -30.26 21.33
N THR A 184 29.41 -30.29 21.74
CA THR A 184 28.49 -29.17 21.50
C THR A 184 27.57 -28.95 22.69
N CYS A 185 27.77 -27.84 23.40
CA CYS A 185 26.76 -27.29 24.29
C CYS A 185 26.14 -26.04 23.64
N CYS A 186 24.82 -26.00 23.51
CA CYS A 186 24.11 -24.82 23.04
C CYS A 186 23.84 -23.89 24.24
N THR A 187 24.72 -22.92 24.48
CA THR A 187 24.41 -21.79 25.36
C THR A 187 23.75 -20.68 24.56
N PHE A 188 22.61 -20.19 25.03
CA PHE A 188 21.98 -18.99 24.49
C PHE A 188 22.77 -17.77 24.97
N SER A 189 23.75 -17.35 24.16
CA SER A 189 24.58 -16.16 24.42
C SER A 189 23.94 -14.92 23.80
N ARG A 190 24.19 -13.75 24.39
CA ARG A 190 23.63 -12.42 24.06
C ARG A 190 23.69 -12.00 22.59
N ASN A 191 24.44 -12.69 21.73
CA ASN A 191 24.67 -12.34 20.32
C ASN A 191 23.98 -13.26 19.29
N VAL A 192 22.93 -14.02 19.66
CA VAL A 192 22.23 -15.02 18.80
C VAL A 192 23.18 -15.68 17.81
N GLN A 193 24.20 -16.25 18.41
CA GLN A 193 25.06 -17.19 17.75
C GLN A 193 24.69 -18.50 18.42
N PHE A 194 24.09 -19.43 17.67
CA PHE A 194 24.22 -20.84 18.01
C PHE A 194 25.69 -21.19 17.81
N SER A 195 26.52 -20.74 18.76
CA SER A 195 27.93 -21.08 18.73
C SER A 195 28.04 -22.53 19.20
N CYS A 196 28.10 -23.45 18.25
CA CYS A 196 28.79 -24.72 18.43
C CYS A 196 30.29 -24.41 18.60
N GLY A 197 30.65 -23.85 19.75
CA GLY A 197 32.04 -23.65 20.13
C GLY A 197 32.59 -24.94 20.70
N SER A 198 33.61 -25.51 20.04
CA SER A 198 34.48 -26.48 20.70
C SER A 198 35.17 -25.76 21.86
N VAL A 199 34.92 -26.20 23.09
CA VAL A 199 35.68 -25.72 24.25
C VAL A 199 37.11 -26.22 24.08
N TRP A 200 38.02 -25.35 23.66
CA TRP A 200 39.46 -25.58 23.87
C TRP A 200 39.79 -25.10 25.28
N ARG A 201 40.65 -25.89 25.93
CA ARG A 201 41.04 -25.84 27.35
C ARG A 201 41.44 -24.45 27.83
#